data_AF-A0AAJ6D996-F1
#
_entry.id   AF-A0AAJ6D996-F1
#
_cell.length_a   1.000
_cell.length_b   1.000
_cell.length_c   1.000
_cell.angle_alpha   90.00
_cell.angle_beta   90.00
_cell.angle_gamma   90.00
#
_symmetry.space_group_name_H-M   'P 1'
#
loop_
_entity.id
_entity.type
_entity.pdbx_description
1 polymer ?
#
loop_
_entity_poly.entity_id
_entity_poly.type
_entity_poly.pdbx_seq_one_letter_code
_entity_poly.pdbx_strand_id
1 'polypeptide(L)' 'MNTENYSKAESITSSTVNSVQKHQIIEAVLSSIKITPYYDGLELNACKAISAINKYSDAEVISEIINNETGERFLKSSSD' A
#
# COMPACT_ATOMS: atom_id res chain seq x y z
N MET A 1 -7.53 33.68 -4.22
CA MET A 1 -6.86 32.57 -4.93
C MET A 1 -7.96 31.75 -5.58
N ASN A 2 -8.09 31.84 -6.90
CA ASN A 2 -9.16 31.18 -7.66
C ASN A 2 -8.92 29.67 -7.63
N THR A 3 -9.83 28.95 -6.98
CA THR A 3 -9.90 27.48 -6.94
C THR A 3 -10.41 26.86 -8.25
N GLU A 4 -10.61 27.66 -9.30
CA GLU A 4 -11.35 27.26 -10.52
C GLU A 4 -10.51 26.54 -11.59
N ASN A 5 -9.18 26.50 -11.48
CA ASN A 5 -8.31 25.99 -12.54
C ASN A 5 -7.68 24.61 -12.28
N TYR A 6 -8.10 23.92 -11.21
CA TYR A 6 -7.55 22.62 -10.85
C TYR A 6 -8.58 21.52 -11.08
N SER A 7 -8.23 20.47 -11.84
CA SER A 7 -9.05 19.27 -12.02
C SER A 7 -8.44 18.07 -11.29
N LYS A 8 -9.28 17.23 -10.69
CA LYS A 8 -8.84 15.96 -10.07
C LYS A 8 -8.72 14.93 -11.19
N ALA A 9 -7.49 14.48 -11.46
CA ALA A 9 -7.19 13.70 -12.65
C ALA A 9 -7.50 12.22 -12.49
N GLU A 10 -7.31 11.65 -11.30
CA GLU A 10 -7.71 10.28 -10.97
C GLU A 10 -7.51 10.05 -9.47
N SER A 11 -8.26 9.11 -8.91
CA SER A 11 -8.12 8.66 -7.53
C SER A 11 -7.92 7.16 -7.59
N ILE A 12 -6.68 6.68 -7.56
CA ILE A 12 -6.43 5.26 -7.38
C ILE A 12 -6.72 4.96 -5.91
N THR A 13 -7.88 4.36 -5.64
CA THR A 13 -8.03 3.54 -4.43
C THR A 13 -7.12 2.34 -4.62
N SER A 14 -5.87 2.45 -4.17
CA SER A 14 -4.96 1.30 -4.02
C SER A 14 -5.75 0.20 -3.32
N SER A 15 -5.67 -1.04 -3.82
CA SER A 15 -6.42 -2.17 -3.30
C SER A 15 -6.10 -2.34 -1.81
N THR A 16 -6.97 -1.79 -0.96
CA THR A 16 -6.72 -1.66 0.47
C THR A 16 -6.78 -3.06 1.09
N VAL A 17 -5.63 -3.57 1.54
CA VAL A 17 -5.58 -4.81 2.33
C VAL A 17 -5.90 -4.43 3.77
N ASN A 18 -7.17 -4.55 4.15
CA ASN A 18 -7.63 -4.17 5.49
C ASN A 18 -7.06 -5.09 6.58
N SER A 19 -7.27 -4.73 7.84
CA SER A 19 -6.74 -5.48 9.00
C SER A 19 -7.13 -6.96 9.02
N VAL A 20 -8.35 -7.31 8.61
CA VAL A 20 -8.84 -8.68 8.54
C VAL A 20 -8.08 -9.46 7.46
N GLN A 21 -7.90 -8.87 6.29
CA GLN A 21 -7.15 -9.48 5.19
C GLN A 21 -5.66 -9.63 5.53
N LYS A 22 -5.05 -8.63 6.20
CA LYS A 22 -3.67 -8.75 6.70
C LYS A 22 -3.51 -9.94 7.63
N HIS A 23 -4.45 -10.11 8.56
CA HIS A 23 -4.42 -11.24 9.49
C HIS A 23 -4.53 -12.58 8.75
N GLN A 24 -5.45 -12.69 7.79
CA GLN A 24 -5.60 -13.90 6.96
C GLN A 24 -4.32 -14.23 6.16
N ILE A 25 -3.66 -13.22 5.59
CA ILE A 25 -2.40 -13.42 4.85
C ILE A 25 -1.28 -13.86 5.79
N ILE A 26 -1.15 -13.24 6.97
CA ILE A 26 -0.14 -13.63 7.97
C ILE A 26 -0.34 -15.08 8.40
N GLU A 27 -1.58 -15.48 8.71
CA GLU A 27 -1.91 -16.87 9.08
C GLU A 27 -1.58 -17.87 7.97
N ALA A 28 -1.85 -17.51 6.71
CA ALA A 28 -1.49 -18.35 5.56
C ALA A 28 0.03 -18.51 5.43
N VAL A 29 0.79 -17.42 5.58
CA VAL A 29 2.27 -17.44 5.56
C VAL A 29 2.81 -18.33 6.67
N LEU A 30 2.34 -18.13 7.91
CA LEU A 30 2.76 -18.95 9.06
C LEU A 30 2.40 -20.43 8.88
N SER A 31 1.24 -20.72 8.31
CA SER A 31 0.81 -22.10 8.03
C SER A 31 1.71 -22.75 6.97
N SER A 32 2.13 -22.02 5.94
CA SER A 32 3.07 -22.52 4.94
C SER A 32 4.45 -22.83 5.53
N ILE A 33 4.94 -21.97 6.44
CA ILE A 33 6.25 -22.14 7.09
C ILE A 33 6.25 -23.41 7.95
N LYS A 34 5.16 -23.71 8.66
CA LYS A 34 5.04 -24.90 9.52
C LYS A 34 5.26 -26.22 8.77
N ILE A 35 4.90 -26.28 7.49
CA ILE A 35 5.04 -27.48 6.67
C ILE A 35 6.27 -27.45 5.75
N THR A 36 7.01 -26.34 5.74
CA THR A 36 8.18 -26.16 4.89
C THR A 36 9.40 -26.80 5.56
N PRO A 37 10.14 -27.69 4.88
CA PRO A 37 11.42 -28.18 5.38
C PRO A 37 12.36 -27.01 5.66
N TYR A 38 13.09 -27.10 6.77
CA TYR A 38 14.04 -26.06 7.15
C TYR A 38 15.12 -25.87 6.08
N TYR A 39 15.46 -24.60 5.82
CA TYR A 39 16.62 -24.20 5.05
C TYR A 39 17.22 -22.90 5.60
N ASP A 40 18.51 -22.70 5.40
CA ASP A 40 19.21 -21.52 5.91
C ASP A 40 18.58 -20.22 5.36
N GLY A 41 18.16 -19.34 6.28
CA GLY A 41 17.55 -18.06 5.95
C GLY A 41 16.02 -18.08 5.90
N LEU A 42 15.36 -19.21 6.16
CA LEU A 42 13.91 -19.33 6.27
C LEU A 42 13.32 -18.33 7.28
N GLU A 43 13.94 -18.16 8.45
CA GLU A 43 13.48 -17.26 9.50
C GLU A 43 13.56 -15.80 9.07
N LEU A 44 14.68 -15.41 8.45
CA LEU A 44 14.86 -14.05 7.96
C LEU A 44 13.86 -13.72 6.86
N ASN A 45 13.59 -14.67 5.96
CA ASN A 45 12.60 -14.51 4.90
C ASN A 45 11.18 -14.43 5.46
N ALA A 46 10.85 -15.25 6.46
CA ALA A 46 9.57 -15.17 7.18
C ALA A 46 9.38 -13.81 7.86
N CYS A 47 10.39 -13.30 8.56
CA CYS A 47 10.35 -11.98 9.18
C CYS A 47 10.18 -10.86 8.14
N LYS A 48 10.88 -10.94 7.00
CA LYS A 48 10.73 -9.97 5.90
C LYS A 48 9.31 -9.98 5.33
N ALA A 49 8.73 -11.16 5.12
CA ALA A 49 7.36 -11.29 4.61
C ALA A 49 6.33 -10.66 5.57
N ILE A 50 6.39 -10.99 6.87
CA ILE A 50 5.48 -10.43 7.87
C ILE A 50 5.68 -8.91 7.99
N SER A 51 6.93 -8.43 7.98
CA SER A 51 7.22 -7.00 8.02
C SER A 51 6.64 -6.26 6.80
N ALA A 52 6.72 -6.85 5.60
CA ALA A 52 6.15 -6.27 4.38
C ALA A 52 4.62 -6.14 4.47
N ILE A 53 3.94 -7.17 5.00
CA ILE A 53 2.47 -7.15 5.19
C ILE A 53 2.07 -6.07 6.21
N ASN A 54 2.82 -5.95 7.32
CA ASN A 54 2.55 -4.94 8.35
C ASN A 54 2.86 -3.51 7.89
N LYS A 55 3.83 -3.33 6.99
CA LYS A 55 4.15 -2.04 6.37
C LYS A 55 3.10 -1.58 5.36
N TYR A 56 2.24 -2.48 4.90
CA TYR A 56 1.13 -2.11 4.04
C TYR A 56 0.19 -1.22 4.87
N SER A 57 0.21 0.09 4.67
CA SER A 57 -0.79 0.99 5.26
C SER A 57 -1.98 1.07 4.31
N ASP A 58 -3.19 1.16 4.87
CA ASP A 58 -4.40 1.29 4.07
C ASP A 58 -4.30 2.56 3.22
N ALA A 59 -4.48 2.38 1.91
CA ALA A 59 -4.64 3.40 0.87
C ALA A 59 -3.94 4.73 1.17
N GLU A 60 -2.69 4.87 0.73
CA GLU A 60 -2.22 6.19 0.35
C GLU A 60 -3.13 6.63 -0.81
N VAL A 61 -4.10 7.50 -0.52
CA VAL A 61 -4.97 8.07 -1.55
C VAL A 61 -4.10 9.03 -2.32
N ILE A 62 -3.43 8.53 -3.35
CA ILE A 62 -2.71 9.37 -4.29
C ILE A 62 -3.79 10.02 -5.15
N SER A 63 -4.13 11.25 -4.80
CA SER A 63 -4.96 12.10 -5.65
C SER A 63 -4.03 12.97 -6.48
N GLU A 64 -4.16 12.85 -7.79
CA GLU A 64 -3.46 13.72 -8.73
C GLU A 64 -4.35 14.93 -9.03
N ILE A 65 -3.78 16.13 -8.87
CA ILE A 65 -4.42 17.40 -9.23
C ILE A 65 -3.67 17.97 -10.43
N ILE A 66 -4.39 18.30 -11.50
CA ILE A 66 -3.85 18.93 -12.69
C ILE A 66 -4.23 20.41 -12.69
N ASN A 67 -3.24 21.28 -12.92
CA ASN A 67 -3.49 22.67 -13.29
C ASN A 67 -3.88 22.73 -14.78
N ASN A 68 -5.11 23.15 -15.07
CA ASN A 68 -5.63 23.19 -16.43
C ASN A 68 -5.01 24.30 -17.31
N GLU A 69 -4.34 25.29 -16.72
CA GLU A 69 -3.66 26.38 -17.44
C GLU A 69 -2.21 26.03 -17.80
N THR A 70 -1.48 25.38 -16.89
CA THR A 70 -0.05 25.08 -17.06
C THR A 70 0.22 23.62 -17.41
N GLY A 71 -0.75 22.72 -17.19
CA GLY A 71 -0.58 21.27 -17.31
C GLY A 71 0.22 20.62 -16.18
N GLU A 72 0.59 21.40 -15.14
CA GLU A 72 1.37 20.91 -14.00
C GLU A 72 0.57 19.91 -13.16
N ARG A 73 1.24 18.82 -12.77
CA ARG A 73 0.67 17.71 -12.00
C ARG A 73 1.18 17.74 -10.57
N PHE A 74 0.27 17.69 -9.62
CA PHE A 74 0.57 17.67 -8.19
C PHE A 74 0.05 16.37 -7.57
N LEU A 75 0.95 15.65 -6.91
CA LEU A 75 0.62 14.44 -6.15
C LEU A 75 0.28 14.83 -4.71
N LYS A 76 -0.92 14.49 -4.27
CA LYS A 76 -1.30 14.59 -2.86
C LYS A 76 -1.38 13.18 -2.30
N SER A 77 -0.41 12.81 -1.49
CA SER A 77 -0.49 11.68 -0.57
C SER A 77 -1.12 12.14 0.75
N SER A 78 -2.10 11.39 1.24
CA SER A 78 -2.60 11.53 2.61
C SER A 78 -1.66 10.78 3.54
N SER A 79 -0.58 11.44 3.96
CA SER A 79 0.27 10.98 5.06
C SER A 79 -0.27 11.62 6.35
N ASP A 80 -1.09 10.89 7.10
CA ASP A 80 -1.38 11.18 8.52
C ASP A 80 -0.27 10.59 9.40
#